data_AF-A0A1F8QE18-F1
#
_entry.id   AF-A0A1F8QE18-F1
#
_cell.length_a   1.000
_cell.length_b   1.000
_cell.length_c   1.000
_cell.angle_alpha   90.00
_cell.angle_beta   90.00
_cell.angle_gamma   90.00
#
_symmetry.space_group_name_H-M   'P 1'
#
loop_
_entity.id
_entity.type
_entity.pdbx_description
1 polymer ?
#
loop_
_entity_poly.entity_id
_entity_poly.type
_entity_poly.pdbx_seq_one_letter_code
_entity_poly.pdbx_strand_id
1 'polypeptide(L)'
;MAVPFDTPVSAIEGVGPAAEQLLQARGVYTVYDLLRAQSTALHGAVATLASLQEVKAWRQMAVLLEVAAVTPQWAEALVKAGVTALAELRRLDLYELNTQFTTARDQGVIPSIPSTEDMVAMLTDASLLDYAGAITGTVKDHDGNPVINATVYSGARQVTTDGLGRFRLLRLMLGSQYMLRMEKPGLHTTTAYLAPLPTAIVEVIQLVMPPEIATRPRPSGLSSGRLSELDGDILPQMQGQSITSDQVPVTSLRTGDLLLLTELYANRRDAKLVSKLLEYDGSRFVVHWSRLPKADLPGSADVGDCFLRTSSGFRKIKMNPRKLNEYKKLQRMKRLGPSHPPAASLEENYHQAAETYARMGEWL
;
A
#
# COMPACT_ATOMS: atom_id res chain seq x y z
N MET A 1 -19.44 -10.48 16.02
CA MET A 1 -18.78 -9.57 15.05
C MET A 1 -17.98 -8.52 15.81
N ALA A 2 -16.95 -7.92 15.20
CA ALA A 2 -16.27 -6.75 15.78
C ALA A 2 -17.19 -5.51 15.75
N VAL A 3 -16.84 -4.45 16.48
CA VAL A 3 -17.65 -3.23 16.44
C VAL A 3 -17.61 -2.56 15.06
N PRO A 4 -18.70 -1.87 14.65
CA PRO A 4 -18.78 -1.20 13.36
C PRO A 4 -17.62 -0.22 13.09
N PHE A 5 -17.19 -0.09 11.82
CA PHE A 5 -16.08 0.79 11.45
C PHE A 5 -16.37 2.28 11.64
N ASP A 6 -17.64 2.67 11.70
CA ASP A 6 -18.14 4.00 11.97
C ASP A 6 -18.36 4.30 13.47
N THR A 7 -17.95 3.39 14.36
CA THR A 7 -18.04 3.61 15.82
C THR A 7 -17.27 4.88 16.20
N PRO A 8 -17.93 5.89 16.80
CA PRO A 8 -17.31 7.18 17.08
C PRO A 8 -16.21 7.04 18.14
N VAL A 9 -15.22 7.94 18.08
CA VAL A 9 -14.08 7.92 19.03
C VAL A 9 -14.53 8.12 20.48
N SER A 10 -15.65 8.83 20.72
CA SER A 10 -16.29 8.98 22.03
C SER A 10 -16.86 7.69 22.63
N ALA A 11 -16.94 6.60 21.86
CA ALA A 11 -17.28 5.29 22.41
C ALA A 11 -16.18 4.73 23.32
N ILE A 12 -14.94 5.20 23.19
CA ILE A 12 -13.81 4.80 24.06
C ILE A 12 -13.95 5.51 25.41
N GLU A 13 -13.95 4.73 26.49
CA GLU A 13 -13.97 5.29 27.84
C GLU A 13 -12.78 6.25 28.06
N GLY A 14 -13.07 7.39 28.69
CA GLY A 14 -12.10 8.46 28.90
C GLY A 14 -11.97 9.45 27.73
N VAL A 15 -12.53 9.16 26.54
CA VAL A 15 -12.65 10.16 25.46
C VAL A 15 -13.92 10.99 25.69
N GLY A 16 -13.81 12.03 26.50
CA GLY A 16 -14.90 12.99 26.70
C GLY A 16 -15.16 13.88 25.47
N PRO A 17 -16.31 14.59 25.42
CA PRO A 17 -16.70 15.41 24.25
C PRO A 17 -15.66 16.46 23.83
N ALA A 18 -14.96 17.07 24.78
CA ALA A 18 -13.91 18.05 24.49
C ALA A 18 -12.68 17.40 23.82
N ALA A 19 -12.28 16.20 24.27
CA ALA A 19 -11.20 15.45 23.66
C ALA A 19 -11.59 14.96 22.26
N GLU A 20 -12.81 14.44 22.10
CA GLU A 20 -13.37 14.08 20.81
C GLU A 20 -13.31 15.24 19.81
N GLN A 21 -13.76 16.44 20.20
CA GLN A 21 -13.74 17.60 19.31
C GLN A 21 -12.32 17.96 18.84
N LEU A 22 -11.33 17.90 19.75
CA LEU A 22 -9.93 18.16 19.39
C LEU A 22 -9.35 17.08 18.47
N LEU A 23 -9.73 15.81 18.68
CA LEU A 23 -9.35 14.69 17.82
C LEU A 23 -9.99 14.81 16.42
N GLN A 24 -11.27 15.17 16.34
CA GLN A 24 -11.98 15.37 15.08
C GLN A 24 -11.38 16.53 14.26
N ALA A 25 -10.96 17.61 14.92
CA ALA A 25 -10.23 18.70 14.27
C ALA A 25 -8.89 18.25 13.65
N ARG A 26 -8.39 17.06 14.01
CA ARG A 26 -7.18 16.42 13.48
C ARG A 26 -7.47 15.20 12.60
N GLY A 27 -8.72 15.02 12.21
CA GLY A 27 -9.12 13.93 11.32
C GLY A 27 -9.32 12.58 12.01
N VAL A 28 -9.47 12.56 13.34
CA VAL A 28 -9.72 11.35 14.13
C VAL A 28 -11.18 11.36 14.58
N TYR A 29 -12.01 10.57 13.89
CA TYR A 29 -13.47 10.56 14.07
C TYR A 29 -13.96 9.25 14.68
N THR A 30 -13.36 8.13 14.31
CA THR A 30 -13.76 6.80 14.76
C THR A 30 -12.72 6.19 15.70
N VAL A 31 -13.12 5.15 16.43
CA VAL A 31 -12.19 4.40 17.30
C VAL A 31 -10.97 3.88 16.53
N TYR A 32 -11.15 3.48 15.26
CA TYR A 32 -10.06 2.93 14.44
C TYR A 32 -9.12 4.00 13.87
N ASP A 33 -9.52 5.26 13.87
CA ASP A 33 -8.63 6.36 13.52
C ASP A 33 -7.50 6.54 14.54
N LEU A 34 -7.73 6.15 15.81
CA LEU A 34 -6.70 6.10 16.84
C LEU A 34 -5.55 5.14 16.47
N LEU A 35 -5.82 4.15 15.62
CA LEU A 35 -4.82 3.18 15.15
C LEU A 35 -4.02 3.70 13.95
N ARG A 36 -4.46 4.79 13.32
CA ARG A 36 -3.77 5.45 12.19
C ARG A 36 -2.66 6.40 12.64
N ALA A 37 -2.64 6.77 13.92
CA ALA A 37 -1.74 7.74 14.51
C ALA A 37 -0.93 7.14 15.68
N GLN A 38 0.29 7.63 15.91
CA GLN A 38 1.07 7.29 17.12
C GLN A 38 0.50 8.02 18.34
N SER A 39 0.64 7.42 19.53
CA SER A 39 0.14 8.01 20.79
C SER A 39 0.71 9.39 21.06
N THR A 40 1.96 9.67 20.67
CA THR A 40 2.61 10.97 20.83
C THR A 40 1.96 12.05 19.97
N ALA A 41 1.63 11.73 18.72
CA ALA A 41 0.94 12.64 17.80
C ALA A 41 -0.49 12.93 18.27
N LEU A 42 -1.22 11.89 18.69
CA LEU A 42 -2.57 12.03 19.26
C LEU A 42 -2.55 12.86 20.56
N HIS A 43 -1.62 12.55 21.46
CA HIS A 43 -1.46 13.31 22.70
C HIS A 43 -1.14 14.78 22.42
N GLY A 44 -0.33 15.09 21.41
CA GLY A 44 -0.10 16.48 21.01
C GLY A 44 -1.38 17.27 20.65
N ALA A 45 -2.46 16.59 20.25
CA ALA A 45 -3.75 17.22 19.99
C ALA A 45 -4.61 17.44 21.26
N VAL A 46 -4.43 16.61 22.29
CA VAL A 46 -5.28 16.57 23.50
C VAL A 46 -4.51 16.76 24.82
N ALA A 47 -3.25 17.21 24.77
CA ALA A 47 -2.34 17.25 25.92
C ALA A 47 -2.86 18.11 27.09
N THR A 48 -3.80 19.02 26.84
CA THR A 48 -4.45 19.84 27.88
C THR A 48 -5.59 19.12 28.59
N LEU A 49 -6.08 17.99 28.06
CA LEU A 49 -7.24 17.26 28.56
C LEU A 49 -6.92 15.84 29.04
N ALA A 50 -5.92 15.19 28.43
CA ALA A 50 -5.56 13.81 28.72
C ALA A 50 -4.05 13.64 28.73
N SER A 51 -3.58 12.81 29.64
CA SER A 51 -2.19 12.36 29.73
C SER A 51 -1.82 11.43 28.57
N LEU A 52 -0.52 11.32 28.29
CA LEU A 52 -0.02 10.36 27.29
C LEU A 52 -0.41 8.92 27.64
N GLN A 53 -0.54 8.58 28.93
CA GLN A 53 -0.94 7.24 29.36
C GLN A 53 -2.40 6.95 29.03
N GLU A 54 -3.30 7.92 29.22
CA GLU A 54 -4.71 7.80 28.81
C GLU A 54 -4.83 7.66 27.28
N VAL A 55 -4.07 8.43 26.51
CA VAL A 55 -4.06 8.31 25.03
C VAL A 55 -3.51 6.95 24.58
N LYS A 56 -2.55 6.36 25.30
CA LYS A 56 -2.12 4.98 25.06
C LYS A 56 -3.25 3.98 25.35
N ALA A 57 -3.96 4.15 26.47
CA ALA A 57 -5.10 3.31 26.81
C ALA A 57 -6.22 3.38 25.76
N TRP A 58 -6.50 4.57 25.20
CA TRP A 58 -7.47 4.71 24.11
C TRP A 58 -7.11 3.88 22.88
N ARG A 59 -5.83 3.89 22.50
CA ARG A 59 -5.36 3.06 21.38
C ARG A 59 -5.39 1.57 21.72
N GLN A 60 -5.05 1.19 22.94
CA GLN A 60 -5.12 -0.21 23.38
C GLN A 60 -6.57 -0.73 23.33
N MET A 61 -7.52 0.05 23.81
CA MET A 61 -8.95 -0.26 23.67
C MET A 61 -9.36 -0.35 22.20
N ALA A 62 -8.93 0.58 21.35
CA ALA A 62 -9.21 0.54 19.91
C ALA A 62 -8.65 -0.71 19.20
N VAL A 63 -7.49 -1.25 19.64
CA VAL A 63 -6.97 -2.54 19.14
C VAL A 63 -7.89 -3.70 19.55
N LEU A 64 -8.35 -3.72 20.81
CA LEU A 64 -9.24 -4.80 21.29
C LEU A 64 -10.62 -4.77 20.64
N LEU A 65 -11.12 -3.58 20.25
CA LEU A 65 -12.39 -3.43 19.54
C LEU A 65 -12.41 -4.12 18.16
N GLU A 66 -11.25 -4.47 17.61
CA GLU A 66 -11.14 -5.25 16.37
C GLU A 66 -11.55 -6.72 16.55
N VAL A 67 -11.54 -7.20 17.80
CA VAL A 67 -11.85 -8.57 18.19
C VAL A 67 -13.36 -8.75 18.24
N ALA A 68 -13.82 -9.87 17.68
CA ALA A 68 -15.22 -10.24 17.68
C ALA A 68 -15.80 -10.24 19.10
N ALA A 69 -17.02 -9.70 19.21
CA ALA A 69 -17.80 -9.59 20.45
C ALA A 69 -17.23 -8.61 21.49
N VAL A 70 -16.02 -8.06 21.35
CA VAL A 70 -15.53 -7.04 22.28
C VAL A 70 -16.32 -5.74 22.10
N THR A 71 -16.97 -5.29 23.17
CA THR A 71 -17.65 -3.98 23.24
C THR A 71 -16.71 -2.93 23.86
N PRO A 72 -17.02 -1.63 23.77
CA PRO A 72 -16.18 -0.60 24.40
C PRO A 72 -16.00 -0.77 25.91
N GLN A 73 -17.06 -1.13 26.63
CA GLN A 73 -16.98 -1.41 28.08
C GLN A 73 -16.09 -2.62 28.39
N TRP A 74 -16.16 -3.66 27.56
CA TRP A 74 -15.32 -4.84 27.73
C TRP A 74 -13.87 -4.59 27.32
N ALA A 75 -13.61 -3.75 26.31
CA ALA A 75 -12.27 -3.30 25.96
C ALA A 75 -11.64 -2.51 27.11
N GLU A 76 -12.40 -1.63 27.76
CA GLU A 76 -11.96 -0.89 28.95
C GLU A 76 -11.61 -1.84 30.10
N ALA A 77 -12.50 -2.80 30.42
CA ALA A 77 -12.26 -3.80 31.46
C ALA A 77 -10.97 -4.58 31.22
N LEU A 78 -10.74 -5.02 29.98
CA LEU A 78 -9.53 -5.75 29.58
C LEU A 78 -8.27 -4.89 29.73
N VAL A 79 -8.29 -3.65 29.25
CA VAL A 79 -7.14 -2.73 29.37
C VAL A 79 -6.83 -2.43 30.85
N LYS A 80 -7.85 -2.20 31.69
CA LYS A 80 -7.68 -2.02 33.14
C LYS A 80 -7.13 -3.27 33.83
N ALA A 81 -7.47 -4.46 33.33
CA ALA A 81 -6.91 -5.74 33.77
C ALA A 81 -5.47 -6.01 33.24
N GLY A 82 -4.90 -5.11 32.44
CA GLY A 82 -3.56 -5.26 31.86
C GLY A 82 -3.50 -6.05 30.55
N VAL A 83 -4.66 -6.42 29.98
CA VAL A 83 -4.76 -7.02 28.65
C VAL A 83 -4.78 -5.88 27.63
N THR A 84 -3.62 -5.54 27.08
CA THR A 84 -3.46 -4.30 26.29
C THR A 84 -3.22 -4.51 24.80
N ALA A 85 -3.03 -5.77 24.39
CA ALA A 85 -2.78 -6.19 23.03
C ALA A 85 -3.38 -7.58 22.77
N LEU A 86 -3.51 -7.92 21.49
CA LEU A 86 -4.03 -9.21 21.02
C LEU A 86 -3.21 -10.39 21.56
N ALA A 87 -1.89 -10.22 21.67
CA ALA A 87 -0.96 -11.22 22.19
C ALA A 87 -1.22 -11.57 23.67
N GLU A 88 -1.67 -10.60 24.49
CA GLU A 88 -2.08 -10.88 25.86
C GLU A 88 -3.45 -11.56 25.90
N LEU A 89 -4.42 -11.06 25.13
CA LEU A 89 -5.77 -11.63 25.10
C LEU A 89 -5.76 -13.10 24.67
N ARG A 90 -5.01 -13.46 23.63
CA ARG A 90 -4.95 -14.85 23.14
C ARG A 90 -4.25 -15.82 24.08
N ARG A 91 -3.49 -15.33 25.07
CA ARG A 91 -2.78 -16.18 26.03
C ARG A 91 -3.66 -16.61 27.18
N LEU A 92 -4.79 -15.91 27.37
CA LEU A 92 -5.76 -16.28 28.37
C LEU A 92 -6.52 -17.53 27.93
N ASP A 93 -6.83 -18.40 28.89
CA ASP A 93 -7.89 -19.37 28.71
C ASP A 93 -9.28 -18.77 29.07
N LEU A 94 -10.33 -19.56 28.85
CA LEU A 94 -11.71 -19.13 29.12
C LEU A 94 -11.95 -18.82 30.61
N TYR A 95 -11.30 -19.54 31.52
CA TYR A 95 -11.43 -19.34 32.96
C TYR A 95 -10.75 -18.03 33.39
N GLU A 96 -9.53 -17.78 32.89
CA GLU A 96 -8.79 -16.55 33.14
C GLU A 96 -9.54 -15.34 32.58
N LEU A 97 -10.04 -15.41 31.35
CA LEU A 97 -10.83 -14.33 30.73
C LEU A 97 -12.11 -14.05 31.52
N ASN A 98 -12.84 -15.09 31.92
CA ASN A 98 -14.02 -14.94 32.78
C ASN A 98 -13.68 -14.31 34.13
N THR A 99 -12.52 -14.65 34.70
CA THR A 99 -12.03 -14.08 35.97
C THR A 99 -11.74 -12.58 35.83
N GLN A 100 -11.15 -12.14 34.71
CA GLN A 100 -10.94 -10.71 34.45
C GLN A 100 -12.26 -9.95 34.37
N PHE A 101 -13.25 -10.45 33.62
CA PHE A 101 -14.56 -9.80 33.52
C PHE A 101 -15.33 -9.81 34.84
N THR A 102 -15.25 -10.91 35.61
CA THR A 102 -15.87 -11.00 36.94
C THR A 102 -15.28 -9.95 37.88
N THR A 103 -13.94 -9.83 37.90
CA THR A 103 -13.23 -8.83 38.70
C THR A 103 -13.63 -7.42 38.29
N ALA A 104 -13.67 -7.12 36.99
CA ALA A 104 -14.09 -5.81 36.48
C ALA A 104 -15.54 -5.47 36.86
N ARG A 105 -16.46 -6.43 36.80
CA ARG A 105 -17.85 -6.24 37.25
C ARG A 105 -17.91 -5.97 38.76
N ASP A 106 -17.21 -6.75 39.56
CA ASP A 106 -17.23 -6.64 41.02
C ASP A 106 -16.60 -5.31 41.50
N GLN A 107 -15.68 -4.74 40.70
CA GLN A 107 -15.11 -3.41 40.89
C GLN A 107 -15.99 -2.27 40.32
N GLY A 108 -17.13 -2.59 39.69
CA GLY A 108 -18.03 -1.62 39.10
C GLY A 108 -17.52 -0.96 37.81
N VAL A 109 -16.51 -1.54 37.15
CA VAL A 109 -16.01 -1.06 35.84
C VAL A 109 -17.02 -1.36 34.74
N ILE A 110 -17.66 -2.53 34.80
CA ILE A 110 -18.67 -2.96 33.82
C ILE A 110 -19.95 -3.43 34.52
N PRO A 111 -21.13 -3.21 33.91
CA PRO A 111 -22.40 -3.61 34.51
C PRO A 111 -22.68 -5.11 34.38
N SER A 112 -22.10 -5.76 33.37
CA SER A 112 -22.31 -7.18 33.08
C SER A 112 -21.09 -7.81 32.40
N ILE A 113 -20.96 -9.12 32.58
CA ILE A 113 -19.92 -9.92 31.92
C ILE A 113 -20.43 -10.49 30.58
N PRO A 114 -19.55 -10.80 29.63
CA PRO A 114 -19.94 -11.47 28.38
C PRO A 114 -20.46 -12.88 28.63
N SER A 115 -21.20 -13.43 27.66
CA SER A 115 -21.56 -14.83 27.67
C SER A 115 -20.34 -15.72 27.40
N THR A 116 -20.44 -17.02 27.72
CA THR A 116 -19.40 -18.00 27.36
C THR A 116 -19.16 -18.05 25.85
N GLU A 117 -20.22 -17.94 25.05
CA GLU A 117 -20.12 -17.93 23.59
C GLU A 117 -19.33 -16.70 23.09
N ASP A 118 -19.61 -15.52 23.65
CA ASP A 118 -18.88 -14.30 23.32
C ASP A 118 -17.40 -14.41 23.70
N MET A 119 -17.09 -14.93 24.89
CA MET A 119 -15.70 -15.12 25.33
C MET A 119 -14.94 -16.11 24.44
N VAL A 120 -15.58 -17.19 24.00
CA VAL A 120 -15.00 -18.13 23.04
C VAL A 120 -14.75 -17.44 21.68
N ALA A 121 -15.70 -16.61 21.22
CA ALA A 121 -15.53 -15.83 20.01
C ALA A 121 -14.35 -14.84 20.12
N MET A 122 -14.20 -14.17 21.27
CA MET A 122 -13.08 -13.27 21.55
C MET A 122 -11.74 -13.99 21.45
N LEU A 123 -11.56 -15.10 22.17
CA LEU A 123 -10.30 -15.85 22.21
C LEU A 123 -9.94 -16.43 20.84
N THR A 124 -10.94 -16.94 20.12
CA THR A 124 -10.77 -17.49 18.75
C THR A 124 -10.32 -16.40 17.79
N ASP A 125 -10.99 -15.25 17.80
CA ASP A 125 -10.71 -14.17 16.86
C ASP A 125 -9.43 -13.39 17.22
N ALA A 126 -9.12 -13.22 18.51
CA ALA A 126 -7.83 -12.67 18.95
C ALA A 126 -6.66 -13.55 18.48
N SER A 127 -6.81 -14.88 18.55
CA SER A 127 -5.81 -15.82 18.02
C SER A 127 -5.64 -15.66 16.50
N LEU A 128 -6.74 -15.51 15.76
CA LEU A 128 -6.68 -15.27 14.32
C LEU A 128 -6.00 -13.94 13.99
N LEU A 129 -6.34 -12.87 14.71
CA LEU A 129 -5.80 -11.54 14.49
C LEU A 129 -4.31 -11.44 14.83
N ASP A 130 -3.83 -12.14 15.86
CA ASP A 130 -2.40 -12.13 16.22
C ASP A 130 -1.51 -12.77 15.15
N TYR A 131 -2.04 -13.74 14.39
CA TYR A 131 -1.36 -14.37 13.25
C TYR A 131 -1.76 -13.74 11.90
N ALA A 132 -2.40 -12.59 11.93
CA ALA A 132 -2.86 -11.89 10.74
C ALA A 132 -2.39 -10.43 10.70
N GLY A 133 -2.36 -9.88 9.49
CA GLY A 133 -2.10 -8.48 9.21
C GLY A 133 -3.38 -7.67 9.06
N ALA A 134 -3.19 -6.35 9.15
CA ALA A 134 -4.19 -5.34 8.86
C ALA A 134 -3.64 -4.38 7.80
N ILE A 135 -4.45 -4.08 6.78
CA ILE A 135 -4.17 -2.98 5.85
C ILE A 135 -5.11 -1.83 6.21
N THR A 136 -4.56 -0.63 6.34
CA THR A 136 -5.37 0.59 6.48
C THR A 136 -5.00 1.55 5.40
N GLY A 137 -5.97 2.19 4.78
CA GLY A 137 -5.64 3.08 3.68
C GLY A 137 -6.63 4.18 3.51
N THR A 138 -6.35 4.98 2.50
CA THR A 138 -7.21 6.05 1.99
C THR A 138 -7.26 5.90 0.48
N VAL A 139 -8.47 5.75 -0.06
CA VAL A 139 -8.74 5.77 -1.50
C VAL A 139 -9.06 7.22 -1.87
N LYS A 140 -8.31 7.76 -2.83
CA LYS A 140 -8.48 9.10 -3.39
C LYS A 140 -8.77 9.00 -4.89
N ASP A 141 -9.40 10.01 -5.46
CA ASP A 141 -9.56 10.13 -6.90
C ASP A 141 -8.29 10.74 -7.53
N HIS A 142 -8.32 10.93 -8.84
CA HIS A 142 -7.20 11.54 -9.57
C HIS A 142 -6.87 12.97 -9.16
N ASP A 143 -7.82 13.70 -8.59
CA ASP A 143 -7.67 15.09 -8.11
C ASP A 143 -7.18 15.12 -6.65
N GLY A 144 -7.04 13.96 -6.03
CA GLY A 144 -6.64 13.82 -4.63
C GLY A 144 -7.79 13.91 -3.63
N ASN A 145 -9.05 13.99 -4.09
CA ASN A 145 -10.21 14.00 -3.20
C ASN A 145 -10.51 12.59 -2.67
N PRO A 146 -11.02 12.44 -1.45
CA PRO A 146 -11.39 11.13 -0.91
C PRO A 146 -12.52 10.46 -1.71
N VAL A 147 -12.36 9.18 -2.03
CA VAL A 147 -13.42 8.38 -2.69
C VAL A 147 -14.28 7.72 -1.64
N ILE A 148 -15.47 8.27 -1.45
CA ILE A 148 -16.48 7.77 -0.50
C ILE A 148 -17.20 6.55 -1.08
N ASN A 149 -17.50 5.55 -0.25
CA ASN A 149 -18.26 4.37 -0.63
C ASN A 149 -17.64 3.54 -1.78
N ALA A 150 -16.32 3.50 -1.87
CA ALA A 150 -15.60 2.55 -2.71
C ALA A 150 -15.45 1.21 -1.97
N THR A 151 -15.70 0.11 -2.67
CA THR A 151 -15.47 -1.23 -2.12
C THR A 151 -14.04 -1.68 -2.41
N VAL A 152 -13.28 -1.94 -1.35
CA VAL A 152 -11.90 -2.45 -1.42
C VAL A 152 -11.89 -3.93 -1.10
N TYR A 153 -11.44 -4.74 -2.06
CA TYR A 153 -11.36 -6.19 -2.00
C TYR A 153 -9.93 -6.66 -1.80
N SER A 154 -9.75 -7.72 -1.01
CA SER A 154 -8.54 -8.54 -0.97
C SER A 154 -8.92 -10.01 -0.84
N GLY A 155 -8.84 -10.75 -1.96
CA GLY A 155 -9.37 -12.11 -2.03
C GLY A 155 -10.87 -12.14 -1.74
N ALA A 156 -11.30 -12.95 -0.77
CA ALA A 156 -12.68 -13.04 -0.32
C ALA A 156 -13.10 -11.91 0.65
N ARG A 157 -12.17 -11.07 1.11
CA ARG A 157 -12.49 -9.98 2.02
C ARG A 157 -12.80 -8.71 1.27
N GLN A 158 -13.73 -7.93 1.82
CA GLN A 158 -14.07 -6.62 1.30
C GLN A 158 -14.41 -5.66 2.44
N VAL A 159 -14.22 -4.37 2.19
CA VAL A 159 -14.66 -3.28 3.07
C VAL A 159 -15.02 -2.07 2.21
N THR A 160 -15.92 -1.23 2.70
CA THR A 160 -16.31 0.01 2.02
C THR A 160 -15.60 1.21 2.65
N THR A 161 -15.16 2.16 1.83
CA THR A 161 -14.52 3.38 2.32
C THR A 161 -15.52 4.34 2.99
N ASP A 162 -15.06 5.04 4.02
CA ASP A 162 -15.85 6.04 4.75
C ASP A 162 -15.95 7.39 4.02
N GLY A 163 -16.55 8.39 4.67
CA GLY A 163 -16.68 9.77 4.17
C GLY A 163 -15.38 10.49 3.87
N LEU A 164 -14.24 9.94 4.31
CA LEU A 164 -12.89 10.45 4.07
C LEU A 164 -12.09 9.50 3.17
N GLY A 165 -12.76 8.57 2.50
CA GLY A 165 -12.14 7.58 1.62
C GLY A 165 -11.31 6.55 2.36
N ARG A 166 -11.40 6.47 3.69
CA ARG A 166 -10.55 5.59 4.50
C ARG A 166 -11.16 4.20 4.60
N PHE A 167 -10.29 3.21 4.67
CA PHE A 167 -10.71 1.82 4.85
C PHE A 167 -9.74 1.08 5.76
N ARG A 168 -10.22 -0.04 6.31
CA ARG A 168 -9.41 -0.97 7.09
C ARG A 168 -9.82 -2.41 6.81
N LEU A 169 -8.87 -3.22 6.34
CA LEU A 169 -9.03 -4.65 6.07
C LEU A 169 -8.25 -5.45 7.11
N LEU A 170 -8.94 -6.35 7.79
CA LEU A 170 -8.39 -7.16 8.87
C LEU A 170 -8.21 -8.64 8.50
N ARG A 171 -7.53 -9.36 9.39
CA ARG A 171 -7.37 -10.82 9.39
C ARG A 171 -6.52 -11.35 8.22
N LEU A 172 -5.75 -10.50 7.54
CA LEU A 172 -5.02 -10.83 6.30
C LEU A 172 -3.86 -11.80 6.57
N MET A 173 -3.72 -12.88 5.81
CA MET A 173 -2.72 -13.92 6.10
C MET A 173 -1.29 -13.44 5.88
N LEU A 174 -0.46 -13.39 6.91
CA LEU A 174 0.92 -12.90 6.83
C LEU A 174 1.76 -13.70 5.82
N GLY A 175 2.81 -13.07 5.28
CA GLY A 175 3.78 -13.73 4.39
C GLY A 175 3.37 -13.86 2.92
N SER A 176 2.15 -13.47 2.54
CA SER A 176 1.70 -13.44 1.14
C SER A 176 1.71 -12.02 0.56
N GLN A 177 1.96 -11.89 -0.75
CA GLN A 177 1.67 -10.63 -1.46
C GLN A 177 0.15 -10.42 -1.54
N TYR A 178 -0.30 -9.18 -1.36
CA TYR A 178 -1.72 -8.85 -1.44
C TYR A 178 -2.03 -8.08 -2.71
N MET A 179 -3.10 -8.47 -3.39
CA MET A 179 -3.76 -7.65 -4.40
C MET A 179 -4.98 -7.00 -3.77
N LEU A 180 -5.03 -5.67 -3.82
CA LEU A 180 -6.22 -4.89 -3.53
C LEU A 180 -6.92 -4.54 -4.83
N ARG A 181 -8.22 -4.79 -4.93
CA ARG A 181 -9.08 -4.33 -6.03
C ARG A 181 -10.06 -3.32 -5.44
N MET A 182 -10.18 -2.15 -6.04
CA MET A 182 -11.09 -1.10 -5.59
C MET A 182 -12.14 -0.84 -6.65
N GLU A 183 -13.39 -0.76 -6.23
CA GLU A 183 -14.54 -0.55 -7.11
C GLU A 183 -15.42 0.57 -6.58
N LYS A 184 -15.89 1.41 -7.49
CA LYS A 184 -16.84 2.48 -7.21
C LYS A 184 -17.56 2.79 -8.53
N PRO A 185 -18.91 2.72 -8.57
CA PRO A 185 -19.65 3.12 -9.77
C PRO A 185 -19.28 4.54 -10.19
N GLY A 186 -18.99 4.76 -11.47
CA GLY A 186 -18.52 6.04 -12.00
C GLY A 186 -17.01 6.26 -11.90
N LEU A 187 -16.25 5.34 -11.28
CA LEU A 187 -14.78 5.34 -11.28
C LEU A 187 -14.24 4.04 -11.88
N HIS A 188 -13.05 4.12 -12.47
CA HIS A 188 -12.38 2.94 -12.99
C HIS A 188 -11.97 1.99 -11.86
N THR A 189 -12.28 0.70 -12.04
CA THR A 189 -11.80 -0.35 -11.16
C THR A 189 -10.28 -0.36 -11.17
N THR A 190 -9.68 -0.17 -10.00
CA THR A 190 -8.23 -0.07 -9.85
C THR A 190 -7.72 -1.26 -9.07
N THR A 191 -6.51 -1.71 -9.40
CA THR A 191 -5.81 -2.75 -8.63
C THR A 191 -4.47 -2.23 -8.12
N ALA A 192 -4.10 -2.63 -6.90
CA ALA A 192 -2.82 -2.32 -6.29
C ALA A 192 -2.21 -3.59 -5.69
N TYR A 193 -0.90 -3.74 -5.82
CA TYR A 193 -0.16 -4.86 -5.25
C TYR A 193 0.69 -4.36 -4.09
N LEU A 194 0.54 -4.98 -2.94
CA LEU A 194 1.31 -4.68 -1.75
C LEU A 194 2.33 -5.79 -1.50
N ALA A 195 3.49 -5.37 -0.96
CA ALA A 195 4.49 -6.31 -0.49
C ALA A 195 3.91 -7.18 0.65
N PRO A 196 4.49 -8.35 0.93
CA PRO A 196 4.06 -9.15 2.07
C PRO A 196 4.21 -8.35 3.36
N LEU A 197 3.15 -8.33 4.18
CA LEU A 197 3.17 -7.65 5.47
C LEU A 197 4.21 -8.35 6.37
N PRO A 198 5.29 -7.66 6.79
CA PRO A 198 6.38 -8.28 7.53
C PRO A 198 6.02 -8.55 9.00
N THR A 199 5.03 -7.83 9.55
CA THR A 199 4.51 -7.94 10.93
C THR A 199 3.05 -7.46 10.99
N ALA A 200 2.35 -7.65 12.12
CA ALA A 200 0.95 -7.25 12.36
C ALA A 200 0.67 -5.72 12.29
N ILE A 201 1.61 -4.93 11.78
CA ILE A 201 1.53 -3.46 11.75
C ILE A 201 0.79 -2.99 10.51
N VAL A 202 -0.05 -1.99 10.77
CA VAL A 202 -0.81 -1.17 9.83
C VAL A 202 0.10 -0.55 8.77
N GLU A 203 0.08 -1.05 7.55
CA GLU A 203 0.56 -0.28 6.40
C GLU A 203 -0.49 0.79 6.10
N VAL A 204 -0.14 2.07 6.21
CA VAL A 204 -0.99 3.19 5.77
C VAL A 204 -0.68 3.45 4.31
N ILE A 205 -1.62 3.10 3.44
CA ILE A 205 -1.45 3.23 1.98
C ILE A 205 -2.41 4.27 1.41
N GLN A 206 -1.92 5.08 0.48
CA GLN A 206 -2.77 5.91 -0.38
C GLN A 206 -2.95 5.21 -1.73
N LEU A 207 -4.20 5.08 -2.15
CA LEU A 207 -4.58 4.43 -3.41
C LEU A 207 -5.37 5.43 -4.25
N VAL A 208 -5.14 5.45 -5.56
CA VAL A 208 -5.78 6.40 -6.48
C VAL A 208 -6.72 5.67 -7.42
N MET A 209 -8.01 6.03 -7.44
CA MET A 209 -8.99 5.56 -8.42
C MET A 209 -9.25 6.64 -9.48
N PRO A 210 -8.84 6.43 -10.74
CA PRO A 210 -9.13 7.37 -11.80
C PRO A 210 -10.63 7.37 -12.19
N PRO A 211 -11.15 8.47 -12.75
CA PRO A 211 -12.54 8.57 -13.18
C PRO A 211 -12.86 7.52 -14.24
N GLU A 212 -14.07 6.97 -14.23
CA GLU A 212 -14.53 6.07 -15.29
C GLU A 212 -14.61 6.88 -16.58
N ILE A 213 -13.67 6.66 -17.49
CA ILE A 213 -13.75 7.16 -18.85
C ILE A 213 -15.01 6.52 -19.43
N ALA A 214 -16.11 7.27 -19.43
CA ALA A 214 -17.25 7.02 -20.30
C ALA A 214 -16.64 6.75 -21.66
N THR A 215 -16.88 5.56 -22.22
CA THR A 215 -16.36 5.19 -23.53
C THR A 215 -16.80 6.28 -24.50
N ARG A 216 -15.93 7.25 -24.76
CA ARG A 216 -16.07 8.09 -25.95
C ARG A 216 -16.21 7.09 -27.08
N PRO A 217 -17.16 7.29 -28.02
CA PRO A 217 -17.10 6.59 -29.28
C PRO A 217 -15.66 6.72 -29.73
N ARG A 218 -14.99 5.57 -29.83
CA ARG A 218 -13.58 5.47 -30.20
C ARG A 218 -13.41 6.46 -31.36
N PRO A 219 -12.55 7.49 -31.26
CA PRO A 219 -12.25 8.30 -32.43
C PRO A 219 -11.85 7.29 -33.49
N SER A 220 -12.67 7.16 -34.53
CA SER A 220 -12.44 6.30 -35.67
C SER A 220 -11.24 6.91 -36.40
N GLY A 221 -10.03 6.66 -35.90
CA GLY A 221 -8.84 7.35 -36.38
C GLY A 221 -7.56 7.27 -35.54
N LEU A 222 -7.49 6.56 -34.41
CA LEU A 222 -6.20 6.34 -33.73
C LEU A 222 -5.84 4.84 -33.73
N SER A 223 -4.76 4.56 -34.44
CA SER A 223 -4.22 3.26 -34.83
C SER A 223 -4.23 2.18 -33.73
N SER A 224 -4.73 1.01 -34.10
CA SER A 224 -4.48 -0.28 -33.47
C SER A 224 -2.99 -0.55 -33.23
N GLY A 225 -2.64 -1.16 -32.09
CA GLY A 225 -1.51 -2.10 -32.05
C GLY A 225 -0.61 -1.97 -30.83
N ARG A 226 0.23 -0.93 -30.75
CA ARG A 226 1.52 -1.03 -30.03
C ARG A 226 1.58 -0.30 -28.68
N LEU A 227 2.05 -0.99 -27.64
CA LEU A 227 2.42 -0.48 -26.31
C LEU A 227 3.92 -0.68 -26.06
N SER A 228 4.58 0.23 -25.35
CA SER A 228 6.02 0.16 -25.05
C SER A 228 6.35 0.56 -23.61
N GLU A 229 7.14 -0.28 -22.91
CA GLU A 229 7.64 0.08 -21.58
C GLU A 229 8.58 1.30 -21.60
N LEU A 230 9.21 1.60 -22.74
CA LEU A 230 10.02 2.81 -22.90
C LEU A 230 9.16 4.07 -22.86
N ASP A 231 7.97 4.01 -23.47
CA ASP A 231 7.02 5.13 -23.54
C ASP A 231 6.19 5.26 -22.24
N GLY A 232 6.48 4.41 -21.25
CA GLY A 232 5.75 4.37 -19.99
C GLY A 232 4.38 3.71 -20.11
N ASP A 233 4.16 2.86 -21.13
CA ASP A 233 2.97 2.01 -21.21
C ASP A 233 3.00 0.89 -20.17
N ILE A 234 1.81 0.54 -19.69
CA ILE A 234 1.59 -0.68 -18.91
C ILE A 234 1.23 -1.77 -19.92
N LEU A 235 2.08 -2.79 -20.00
CA LEU A 235 1.81 -3.94 -20.86
C LEU A 235 0.76 -4.86 -20.23
N PRO A 236 0.01 -5.64 -21.03
CA PRO A 236 -0.86 -6.69 -20.48
C PRO A 236 -0.05 -7.72 -19.67
N GLN A 237 -0.74 -8.49 -18.83
CA GLN A 237 -0.09 -9.61 -18.13
C GLN A 237 0.30 -10.69 -19.15
N MET A 238 1.53 -11.20 -19.05
CA MET A 238 2.02 -12.33 -19.84
C MET A 238 1.37 -13.64 -19.34
N GLN A 239 0.10 -13.88 -19.69
CA GLN A 239 -0.64 -15.11 -19.33
C GLN A 239 -0.13 -16.33 -20.12
N GLY A 240 1.15 -16.70 -19.96
CA GLY A 240 1.79 -17.81 -20.68
C GLY A 240 2.16 -17.50 -22.14
N GLN A 241 1.93 -16.26 -22.62
CA GLN A 241 2.39 -15.82 -23.94
C GLN A 241 3.92 -15.77 -24.00
N SER A 242 4.49 -16.27 -25.09
CA SER A 242 5.94 -16.23 -25.31
C SER A 242 6.41 -14.83 -25.73
N ILE A 243 7.61 -14.46 -25.28
CA ILE A 243 8.31 -13.27 -25.77
C ILE A 243 9.00 -13.65 -27.08
N THR A 244 8.67 -12.95 -28.16
CA THR A 244 9.42 -13.05 -29.42
C THR A 244 10.47 -11.95 -29.50
N SER A 245 11.49 -12.14 -30.33
CA SER A 245 12.54 -11.14 -30.54
C SER A 245 12.60 -10.71 -31.99
N ASP A 246 12.50 -9.40 -32.23
CA ASP A 246 12.56 -8.83 -33.58
C ASP A 246 13.86 -8.06 -33.76
N GLN A 247 14.50 -8.23 -34.92
CA GLN A 247 15.68 -7.44 -35.27
C GLN A 247 15.23 -6.08 -35.79
N VAL A 248 15.75 -5.00 -35.21
CA VAL A 248 15.52 -3.63 -35.67
C VAL A 248 16.84 -2.95 -36.04
N PRO A 249 16.85 -2.06 -37.04
CA PRO A 249 18.05 -1.31 -37.38
C PRO A 249 18.43 -0.37 -36.23
N VAL A 250 19.72 -0.08 -36.09
CA VAL A 250 20.27 0.79 -35.02
C VAL A 250 19.65 2.19 -35.04
N THR A 251 19.22 2.65 -36.21
CA THR A 251 18.53 3.93 -36.42
C THR A 251 17.16 4.00 -35.76
N SER A 252 16.55 2.85 -35.46
CA SER A 252 15.27 2.76 -34.73
C SER A 252 15.43 2.79 -33.21
N LEU A 253 16.67 2.73 -32.69
CA LEU A 253 16.93 2.85 -31.26
C LEU A 253 16.71 4.29 -30.79
N ARG A 254 15.85 4.43 -29.77
CA ARG A 254 15.39 5.70 -29.23
C ARG A 254 16.24 6.12 -28.04
N THR A 255 16.37 7.43 -27.81
CA THR A 255 16.94 7.95 -26.57
C THR A 255 16.16 7.38 -25.39
N GLY A 256 16.87 6.76 -24.45
CA GLY A 256 16.27 6.04 -23.33
C GLY A 256 16.21 4.51 -23.50
N ASP A 257 16.53 3.96 -24.66
CA ASP A 257 16.61 2.50 -24.78
C ASP A 257 17.66 1.93 -23.81
N LEU A 258 17.26 0.88 -23.08
CA LEU A 258 18.12 0.11 -22.19
C LEU A 258 18.47 -1.21 -22.86
N LEU A 259 19.75 -1.38 -23.17
CA LEU A 259 20.22 -2.46 -24.03
C LEU A 259 21.25 -3.31 -23.28
N LEU A 260 21.14 -4.63 -23.40
CA LEU A 260 22.10 -5.61 -22.90
C LEU A 260 22.94 -6.12 -24.07
N LEU A 261 24.26 -6.10 -23.96
CA LEU A 261 25.13 -6.79 -24.90
C LEU A 261 25.09 -8.28 -24.61
N THR A 262 24.49 -9.05 -25.52
CA THR A 262 24.33 -10.50 -25.35
C THR A 262 25.32 -11.32 -26.17
N GLU A 263 25.85 -10.75 -27.26
CA GLU A 263 26.72 -11.49 -28.19
C GLU A 263 27.70 -10.56 -28.92
N LEU A 264 28.88 -11.08 -29.27
CA LEU A 264 29.87 -10.43 -30.13
C LEU A 264 30.15 -11.32 -31.36
N TYR A 265 29.96 -10.79 -32.56
CA TYR A 265 30.14 -11.52 -33.83
C TYR A 265 31.50 -11.27 -34.48
N ALA A 266 31.86 -12.13 -35.45
CA ALA A 266 32.93 -11.94 -36.46
C ALA A 266 34.22 -11.31 -35.89
N ASN A 267 35.00 -12.10 -35.13
CA ASN A 267 36.21 -11.66 -34.43
C ASN A 267 36.00 -10.46 -33.48
N ARG A 268 34.82 -10.38 -32.84
CA ARG A 268 34.41 -9.31 -31.90
C ARG A 268 34.29 -7.93 -32.54
N ARG A 269 34.02 -7.85 -33.85
CA ARG A 269 33.83 -6.58 -34.57
C ARG A 269 32.42 -6.01 -34.43
N ASP A 270 31.41 -6.87 -34.33
CA ASP A 270 30.02 -6.44 -34.17
C ASP A 270 29.44 -6.95 -32.85
N ALA A 271 28.48 -6.22 -32.30
CA ALA A 271 27.76 -6.55 -31.08
C ALA A 271 26.27 -6.74 -31.35
N LYS A 272 25.66 -7.69 -30.63
CA LYS A 272 24.19 -7.81 -30.49
C LYS A 272 23.75 -7.14 -29.21
N LEU A 273 22.91 -6.13 -29.36
CA LEU A 273 22.25 -5.45 -28.26
C LEU A 273 20.78 -5.84 -28.20
N VAL A 274 20.32 -6.31 -27.05
CA VAL A 274 18.93 -6.73 -26.82
C VAL A 274 18.29 -5.78 -25.82
N SER A 275 17.10 -5.27 -26.12
CA SER A 275 16.36 -4.41 -25.22
C SER A 275 16.01 -5.11 -23.91
N LYS A 276 16.14 -4.40 -22.79
CA LYS A 276 15.62 -4.82 -21.48
C LYS A 276 14.18 -4.35 -21.25
N LEU A 277 13.60 -3.66 -22.24
CA LEU A 277 12.24 -3.12 -22.24
C LEU A 277 11.42 -3.88 -23.28
N LEU A 278 10.21 -4.25 -22.88
CA LEU A 278 9.24 -4.98 -23.70
C LEU A 278 8.31 -4.03 -24.44
N GLU A 279 7.79 -4.55 -25.54
CA GLU A 279 6.67 -3.98 -26.27
C GLU A 279 5.57 -5.01 -26.48
N TYR A 280 4.36 -4.54 -26.69
CA TYR A 280 3.21 -5.38 -27.05
C TYR A 280 2.59 -4.81 -28.32
N ASP A 281 2.59 -5.58 -29.42
CA ASP A 281 2.13 -5.09 -30.74
C ASP A 281 0.62 -5.25 -30.97
N GLY A 282 -0.11 -5.68 -29.94
CA GLY A 282 -1.54 -5.97 -29.99
C GLY A 282 -1.85 -7.46 -29.93
N SER A 283 -0.85 -8.30 -30.20
CA SER A 283 -0.97 -9.77 -30.22
C SER A 283 0.13 -10.51 -29.48
N ARG A 284 1.35 -9.98 -29.44
CA ARG A 284 2.52 -10.65 -28.85
C ARG A 284 3.44 -9.68 -28.12
N PHE A 285 4.21 -10.21 -27.17
CA PHE A 285 5.28 -9.50 -26.49
C PHE A 285 6.56 -9.57 -27.31
N VAL A 286 7.16 -8.41 -27.58
CA VAL A 286 8.35 -8.30 -28.43
C VAL A 286 9.48 -7.65 -27.64
N VAL A 287 10.66 -8.25 -27.71
CA VAL A 287 11.93 -7.62 -27.34
C VAL A 287 12.70 -7.31 -28.61
N HIS A 288 13.02 -6.04 -28.82
CA HIS A 288 13.84 -5.64 -29.96
C HIS A 288 15.32 -5.91 -29.72
N TRP A 289 16.02 -6.26 -30.79
CA TRP A 289 17.48 -6.34 -30.77
C TRP A 289 18.08 -5.72 -32.02
N SER A 290 19.30 -5.20 -31.90
CA SER A 290 20.04 -4.59 -33.00
C SER A 290 21.46 -5.13 -33.06
N ARG A 291 22.01 -5.16 -34.27
CA ARG A 291 23.43 -5.42 -34.54
C ARG A 291 24.12 -4.13 -34.93
N LEU A 292 25.26 -3.85 -34.33
CA LEU A 292 26.07 -2.66 -34.62
C LEU A 292 27.57 -2.96 -34.47
N PRO A 293 28.45 -2.13 -35.07
CA PRO A 293 29.88 -2.19 -34.82
C PRO A 293 30.19 -2.03 -33.33
N LYS A 294 31.05 -2.88 -32.78
CA LYS A 294 31.52 -2.78 -31.37
C LYS A 294 32.21 -1.43 -31.12
N ALA A 295 32.85 -0.86 -32.14
CA ALA A 295 33.51 0.44 -32.07
C ALA A 295 32.56 1.59 -31.70
N ASP A 296 31.25 1.43 -31.92
CA ASP A 296 30.24 2.44 -31.57
C ASP A 296 29.84 2.37 -30.09
N LEU A 297 30.32 1.37 -29.35
CA LEU A 297 30.07 1.21 -27.92
C LEU A 297 31.21 1.79 -27.08
N PRO A 298 30.91 2.47 -25.96
CA PRO A 298 31.93 3.08 -25.13
C PRO A 298 32.72 2.04 -24.33
N GLY A 299 34.04 2.25 -24.26
CA GLY A 299 34.96 1.51 -23.38
C GLY A 299 35.20 0.05 -23.80
N SER A 300 35.74 -0.76 -22.87
CA SER A 300 35.85 -2.21 -23.04
C SER A 300 34.48 -2.86 -22.88
N ALA A 301 33.64 -2.73 -23.92
CA ALA A 301 32.33 -3.35 -23.98
C ALA A 301 32.45 -4.87 -24.10
N ASP A 302 31.88 -5.60 -23.16
CA ASP A 302 31.88 -7.06 -23.12
C ASP A 302 30.47 -7.62 -22.89
N VAL A 303 30.30 -8.92 -23.14
CA VAL A 303 29.01 -9.61 -22.97
C VAL A 303 28.55 -9.49 -21.52
N GLY A 304 27.29 -9.13 -21.31
CA GLY A 304 26.71 -8.85 -20.00
C GLY A 304 26.64 -7.35 -19.65
N ASP A 305 27.38 -6.50 -20.36
CA ASP A 305 27.32 -5.06 -20.15
C ASP A 305 25.98 -4.47 -20.60
N CYS A 306 25.51 -3.48 -19.85
CA CYS A 306 24.30 -2.74 -20.17
C CYS A 306 24.63 -1.32 -20.65
N PHE A 307 23.86 -0.84 -21.62
CA PHE A 307 24.03 0.46 -22.25
C PHE A 307 22.71 1.21 -22.27
N LEU A 308 22.77 2.53 -22.00
CA LEU A 308 21.68 3.46 -22.24
C LEU A 308 21.92 4.17 -23.55
N ARG A 309 20.93 4.16 -24.45
CA ARG A 309 20.94 5.03 -25.64
C ARG A 309 20.69 6.47 -25.23
N THR A 310 21.62 7.35 -25.56
CA THR A 310 21.53 8.80 -25.39
C THR A 310 21.32 9.48 -26.73
N SER A 311 21.08 10.79 -26.75
CA SER A 311 20.96 11.57 -27.99
C SER A 311 22.22 11.51 -28.86
N SER A 312 23.40 11.28 -28.28
CA SER A 312 24.69 11.32 -28.98
C SER A 312 25.40 9.97 -29.11
N GLY A 313 24.76 8.86 -28.72
CA GLY A 313 25.37 7.53 -28.74
C GLY A 313 25.00 6.67 -27.55
N PHE A 314 25.90 5.80 -27.08
CA PHE A 314 25.65 4.88 -25.97
C PHE A 314 26.45 5.25 -24.73
N ARG A 315 25.88 5.01 -23.55
CA ARG A 315 26.55 5.13 -22.26
C ARG A 315 26.51 3.81 -21.53
N LYS A 316 27.67 3.27 -21.14
CA LYS A 316 27.75 2.06 -20.29
C LYS A 316 27.17 2.35 -18.91
N ILE A 317 26.33 1.46 -18.40
CA ILE A 317 25.62 1.59 -17.12
C ILE A 317 25.66 0.30 -16.31
N LYS A 318 25.63 0.42 -14.98
CA LYS A 318 25.41 -0.73 -14.09
C LYS A 318 23.91 -0.93 -13.89
N MET A 319 23.40 -2.05 -14.38
CA MET A 319 21.97 -2.37 -14.37
C MET A 319 21.73 -3.69 -13.61
N ASN A 320 20.74 -3.69 -12.73
CA ASN A 320 20.25 -4.89 -12.02
C ASN A 320 18.71 -4.88 -12.04
N PRO A 321 18.03 -5.97 -11.62
CA PRO A 321 16.56 -6.04 -11.68
C PRO A 321 15.84 -4.89 -10.95
N ARG A 322 16.36 -4.47 -9.78
CA ARG A 322 15.81 -3.34 -9.03
C ARG A 322 15.89 -2.04 -9.83
N LYS A 323 17.06 -1.71 -10.39
CA LYS A 323 17.27 -0.51 -11.22
C LYS A 323 16.42 -0.52 -12.49
N LEU A 324 16.20 -1.68 -13.08
CA LEU A 324 15.32 -1.81 -14.25
C LEU A 324 13.86 -1.48 -13.89
N ASN A 325 13.38 -1.97 -12.74
CA ASN A 325 12.03 -1.65 -12.28
C ASN A 325 11.87 -0.15 -11.96
N GLU A 326 12.86 0.47 -11.32
CA GLU A 326 12.86 1.91 -11.08
C GLU A 326 12.89 2.72 -12.39
N TYR A 327 13.66 2.27 -13.38
CA TYR A 327 13.65 2.89 -14.69
C TYR A 327 12.27 2.85 -15.35
N LYS A 328 11.58 1.70 -15.32
CA LYS A 328 10.22 1.56 -15.84
C LYS A 328 9.23 2.46 -15.09
N LYS A 329 9.38 2.62 -13.76
CA LYS A 329 8.58 3.56 -12.96
C LYS A 329 8.81 5.00 -13.41
N LEU A 330 10.06 5.41 -13.62
CA LEU A 330 10.39 6.76 -14.09
C LEU A 330 9.79 7.05 -15.47
N GLN A 331 9.78 6.08 -16.39
CA GLN A 331 9.12 6.27 -17.69
C GLN A 331 7.60 6.44 -17.55
N ARG A 332 6.95 5.67 -16.67
CA ARG A 332 5.54 5.86 -16.34
C ARG A 332 5.26 7.25 -15.75
N MET A 333 6.10 7.72 -14.82
CA MET A 333 5.95 9.05 -14.23
C MET A 333 6.13 10.17 -15.26
N LYS A 334 7.13 10.05 -16.15
CA LYS A 334 7.34 11.02 -17.23
C LYS A 334 6.15 11.14 -18.17
N ARG A 335 5.45 10.03 -18.42
CA ARG A 335 4.22 10.02 -19.22
C ARG A 335 3.05 10.70 -18.49
N LEU A 336 2.96 10.55 -17.17
CA LEU A 336 1.84 11.06 -16.37
C LEU A 336 1.94 12.57 -16.05
N GLY A 337 3.13 13.18 -16.12
CA GLY A 337 3.34 14.61 -15.86
C GLY A 337 3.46 14.98 -14.37
N PRO A 338 3.86 16.23 -14.03
CA PRO A 338 4.08 16.65 -12.65
C PRO A 338 2.76 16.95 -11.90
N SER A 339 2.55 16.29 -10.76
CA SER A 339 1.50 16.62 -9.79
C SER A 339 1.96 17.69 -8.79
N HIS A 340 1.27 18.83 -8.69
CA HIS A 340 1.44 19.79 -7.59
C HIS A 340 0.54 19.39 -6.40
N PRO A 341 1.04 19.24 -5.17
CA PRO A 341 0.20 19.03 -3.99
C PRO A 341 -0.13 20.35 -3.25
N PRO A 342 -1.37 20.56 -2.75
CA PRO A 342 -1.72 21.59 -1.77
C PRO A 342 -1.50 21.13 -0.31
N ALA A 343 -1.51 22.11 0.62
CA ALA A 343 -0.89 22.10 1.96
C ALA A 343 -1.29 20.99 2.97
N ALA A 344 -0.24 20.36 3.51
CA ALA A 344 -0.04 19.60 4.76
C ALA A 344 -1.21 19.25 5.70
N SER A 345 -1.59 17.96 5.68
CA SER A 345 -2.32 17.26 6.74
C SER A 345 -1.36 16.44 7.62
N LEU A 346 -1.82 15.95 8.79
CA LEU A 346 -1.04 15.09 9.70
C LEU A 346 -0.44 13.82 9.04
N GLU A 347 -0.92 13.42 7.85
CA GLU A 347 -0.31 12.39 7.00
C GLU A 347 1.12 12.78 6.54
N GLU A 348 1.45 14.07 6.45
CA GLU A 348 2.80 14.55 6.10
C GLU A 348 3.80 14.46 7.26
N ASN A 349 3.35 14.52 8.52
CA ASN A 349 4.24 14.27 9.67
C ASN A 349 4.71 12.81 9.74
N TYR A 350 4.01 11.88 9.09
CA TYR A 350 4.50 10.51 8.90
C TYR A 350 5.63 10.43 7.87
N HIS A 351 5.66 11.32 6.87
CA HIS A 351 6.77 11.42 5.93
C HIS A 351 8.03 12.02 6.58
N GLN A 352 7.91 12.82 7.63
CA GLN A 352 9.05 13.39 8.35
C GLN A 352 9.83 12.35 9.18
N ALA A 353 9.20 11.26 9.62
CA ALA A 353 9.94 10.10 10.17
C ALA A 353 10.63 9.27 9.06
N ALA A 354 10.13 9.36 7.82
CA ALA A 354 10.78 8.82 6.64
C ALA A 354 11.92 9.71 6.10
N GLU A 355 12.14 10.93 6.62
CA GLU A 355 13.30 11.78 6.29
C GLU A 355 14.65 11.17 6.72
N THR A 356 14.64 10.05 7.45
CA THR A 356 15.84 9.20 7.55
C THR A 356 16.31 8.71 6.17
N TYR A 357 15.44 8.66 5.15
CA TYR A 357 15.79 8.41 3.74
C TYR A 357 16.39 9.62 3.01
N ALA A 358 16.32 10.83 3.56
CA ALA A 358 17.01 12.02 3.01
C ALA A 358 18.55 11.88 3.08
N ARG A 359 19.08 10.92 3.86
CA ARG A 359 20.51 10.56 3.83
C ARG A 359 20.93 9.71 2.62
N MET A 360 20.02 9.34 1.71
CA MET A 360 20.38 8.75 0.41
C MET A 360 20.70 9.80 -0.66
N GLY A 361 20.69 11.09 -0.31
CA GLY A 361 21.12 12.20 -1.16
C GLY A 361 22.63 12.35 -1.35
N GLU A 362 23.46 11.50 -0.74
CA GLU A 362 24.93 11.60 -0.79
C GLU A 362 25.62 10.50 -1.64
N TRP A 363 24.88 9.72 -2.42
CA TRP A 363 25.44 8.59 -3.20
C TRP A 363 25.09 8.60 -4.70
N LEU A 364 24.79 9.78 -5.26
CA LEU A 364 25.06 10.10 -6.66
C LEU A 364 26.41 10.81 -6.72
#